data_AF-A0A6C0L8S8-F1
#
_entry.id   AF-A0A6C0L8S8-F1
#
_cell.length_a   1.000
_cell.length_b   1.000
_cell.length_c   1.000
_cell.angle_alpha   90.00
_cell.angle_beta   90.00
_cell.angle_gamma   90.00
#
_symmetry.space_group_name_H-M   'P 1'
#
loop_
_entity.id
_entity.type
_entity.pdbx_description
1 polymer ?
#
loop_
_entity_poly.entity_id
_entity_poly.type
_entity_poly.pdbx_seq_one_letter_code
_entity_poly.pdbx_strand_id
1 'polypeptide(L)'
;MDMEQLRRHRFLNLTLIDLVPTLIVGLIIHTYLWIYPLELSDNEQSNRTFIQYSASLAIISITLLGLGIIIHRMVGIKSGLSAHLGLNGIPNKKII
;
A
#
# COMPACT_ATOMS: atom_id res chain seq x y z
N MET A 1 -16.28 28.30 -5.33
CA MET A 1 -15.69 26.99 -5.02
C MET A 1 -14.74 27.20 -3.86
N ASP A 2 -14.96 26.51 -2.75
CA ASP A 2 -14.26 26.80 -1.49
C ASP A 2 -12.84 26.19 -1.49
N MET A 3 -11.89 26.87 -0.85
CA MET A 3 -10.48 26.43 -0.78
C MET A 3 -10.34 25.08 -0.08
N GLU A 4 -11.27 24.76 0.82
CA GLU A 4 -11.34 23.48 1.52
C GLU A 4 -11.65 22.31 0.57
N GLN A 5 -12.56 22.52 -0.39
CA GLN A 5 -12.95 21.50 -1.38
C GLN A 5 -11.80 21.20 -2.36
N LEU A 6 -11.10 22.23 -2.83
CA LEU A 6 -9.90 22.11 -3.67
C LEU A 6 -8.79 21.30 -2.98
N ARG A 7 -8.56 21.56 -1.68
CA ARG A 7 -7.56 20.87 -0.88
C ARG A 7 -7.92 19.39 -0.72
N ARG A 8 -9.18 19.08 -0.39
CA ARG A 8 -9.67 17.69 -0.21
C ARG A 8 -9.55 16.85 -1.48
N HIS A 9 -9.90 17.40 -2.64
CA HIS A 9 -9.74 16.70 -3.93
C HIS A 9 -8.28 16.40 -4.26
N ARG A 10 -7.38 17.35 -4.00
CA ARG A 10 -5.93 17.16 -4.23
C ARG A 10 -5.37 16.04 -3.33
N PHE A 11 -5.79 15.98 -2.06
CA PHE A 11 -5.36 14.93 -1.13
C PHE A 11 -5.84 13.55 -1.53
N LEU A 12 -7.12 13.40 -1.91
CA LEU A 12 -7.66 12.11 -2.34
C LEU A 12 -6.99 11.61 -3.63
N ASN A 13 -6.70 12.50 -4.58
CA ASN A 13 -5.97 12.13 -5.80
C ASN A 13 -4.54 11.65 -5.50
N LEU A 14 -3.81 12.35 -4.62
CA LEU A 14 -2.46 11.92 -4.23
C LEU A 14 -2.46 10.55 -3.55
N THR A 15 -3.43 10.26 -2.68
CA THR A 15 -3.56 8.94 -2.06
C THR A 15 -3.86 7.86 -3.09
N LEU A 16 -4.77 8.09 -4.04
CA LEU A 16 -5.12 7.11 -5.06
C LEU A 16 -3.96 6.83 -6.02
N ILE A 17 -3.19 7.85 -6.38
CA ILE A 17 -2.01 7.72 -7.25
C ILE A 17 -0.91 6.87 -6.60
N ASP A 18 -0.72 6.94 -5.28
CA ASP A 18 0.25 6.09 -4.58
C ASP A 18 -0.30 4.68 -4.33
N LEU A 19 -1.59 4.59 -4.00
CA LEU A 19 -2.25 3.36 -3.56
C LEU A 19 -2.43 2.37 -4.71
N VAL A 20 -2.90 2.84 -5.86
CA VAL A 20 -3.23 1.97 -7.00
C VAL A 20 -1.99 1.22 -7.53
N PRO A 21 -0.84 1.89 -7.82
CA PRO A 21 0.36 1.19 -8.25
C PRO A 21 0.89 0.22 -7.20
N THR A 22 0.85 0.59 -5.92
CA THR A 22 1.30 -0.29 -4.82
C THR A 22 0.47 -1.57 -4.76
N LEU A 23 -0.86 -1.46 -4.89
CA LEU A 23 -1.75 -2.62 -4.91
C LEU A 23 -1.60 -3.45 -6.18
N ILE A 24 -1.38 -2.82 -7.34
CA ILE A 24 -1.11 -3.56 -8.60
C ILE A 24 0.16 -4.39 -8.46
N VAL A 25 1.25 -3.79 -7.96
CA VAL A 25 2.51 -4.52 -7.72
C VAL A 25 2.29 -5.66 -6.72
N GLY A 26 1.56 -5.42 -5.64
CA GLY A 26 1.21 -6.45 -4.67
C GLY A 26 0.41 -7.60 -5.27
N LEU A 27 -0.56 -7.31 -6.13
CA LEU A 27 -1.35 -8.32 -6.84
C LEU A 27 -0.49 -9.14 -7.79
N ILE A 28 0.44 -8.52 -8.52
CA ILE A 28 1.36 -9.22 -9.41
C ILE A 28 2.24 -10.19 -8.61
N ILE A 29 2.87 -9.71 -7.54
CA ILE A 29 3.76 -10.53 -6.69
C ILE A 29 2.96 -11.67 -6.04
N HIS A 30 1.77 -11.38 -5.51
CA HIS A 30 0.91 -12.37 -4.89
C HIS A 30 0.50 -13.45 -5.89
N THR A 31 0.02 -13.05 -7.07
CA THR A 31 -0.41 -13.98 -8.12
C THR A 31 0.75 -14.86 -8.57
N TYR A 32 1.93 -14.28 -8.76
CA TYR A 32 3.13 -15.02 -9.15
C TYR A 32 3.50 -16.09 -8.11
N LEU A 33 3.60 -15.71 -6.83
CA LEU A 33 3.94 -16.64 -5.75
C LEU A 33 2.81 -17.64 -5.45
N TRP A 34 1.57 -17.28 -5.74
CA TRP A 34 0.45 -18.20 -5.64
C TRP A 34 0.52 -19.25 -6.74
N ILE A 35 0.83 -18.90 -7.99
CA ILE A 35 0.91 -19.87 -9.08
C ILE A 35 2.19 -20.71 -9.00
N TYR A 36 3.32 -20.08 -8.65
CA TYR A 36 4.65 -20.68 -8.59
C TYR A 36 5.22 -20.63 -7.17
N PRO A 37 4.71 -21.46 -6.24
CA PRO A 37 5.24 -21.49 -4.88
C PRO A 37 6.68 -22.02 -4.87
N LEU A 38 7.54 -21.45 -4.02
CA LEU A 38 8.95 -21.82 -3.93
C LEU A 38 9.16 -23.16 -3.22
N GLU A 39 8.31 -23.50 -2.26
CA GLU A 39 8.49 -24.62 -1.31
C GLU A 39 7.16 -25.34 -1.02
N LEU A 40 6.37 -25.64 -2.06
CA LEU A 40 5.20 -26.53 -1.93
C LEU A 40 5.30 -27.67 -2.93
N SER A 41 4.93 -28.87 -2.49
CA SER A 41 4.63 -29.98 -3.40
C SER A 41 3.32 -29.76 -4.15
N ASP A 42 3.13 -30.44 -5.29
CA ASP A 42 1.91 -30.35 -6.10
C ASP A 42 0.64 -30.67 -5.29
N ASN A 43 0.72 -31.66 -4.38
CA ASN A 43 -0.38 -32.06 -3.51
C ASN A 43 -0.74 -30.97 -2.50
N GLU A 44 0.26 -30.30 -1.91
CA GLU A 44 0.00 -29.19 -0.98
C GLU A 44 -0.58 -27.99 -1.73
N GLN A 45 -0.07 -27.73 -2.94
CA GLN A 45 -0.55 -26.66 -3.81
C GLN A 45 -2.02 -26.86 -4.20
N SER A 46 -2.46 -28.08 -4.52
CA SER A 46 -3.85 -28.38 -4.87
C SER A 46 -4.81 -28.28 -3.67
N ASN A 47 -4.30 -28.45 -2.45
CA ASN A 47 -5.08 -28.35 -1.22
C ASN A 47 -5.23 -26.92 -0.70
N ARG A 48 -4.69 -25.92 -1.40
CA ARG A 48 -4.80 -24.53 -1.00
C ARG A 48 -6.24 -24.03 -1.09
N THR A 49 -6.67 -23.38 -0.02
CA THR A 49 -8.03 -22.88 0.14
C THR A 49 -8.13 -21.41 -0.22
N PHE A 50 -9.35 -20.97 -0.53
CA PHE A 50 -9.66 -19.55 -0.73
C PHE A 50 -9.34 -18.69 0.51
N ILE A 51 -9.44 -19.25 1.71
CA ILE A 51 -9.08 -18.56 2.96
C ILE A 51 -7.58 -18.26 2.98
N GLN A 52 -6.73 -19.23 2.63
CA GLN A 52 -5.29 -19.03 2.53
C GLN A 52 -4.92 -18.01 1.44
N TYR A 53 -5.64 -18.03 0.30
CA TYR A 53 -5.48 -17.02 -0.74
C TYR A 53 -5.78 -15.62 -0.20
N SER A 54 -6.93 -15.45 0.44
CA SER A 54 -7.38 -14.16 0.95
C SER A 54 -6.48 -13.63 2.08
N ALA A 55 -6.07 -14.51 3.00
CA ALA A 55 -5.18 -14.15 4.10
C ALA A 55 -3.80 -13.71 3.59
N SER A 56 -3.20 -14.47 2.68
CA SER A 56 -1.90 -14.13 2.10
C SER A 56 -1.95 -12.84 1.27
N LEU A 57 -3.06 -12.61 0.53
CA LEU A 57 -3.27 -11.37 -0.21
C LEU A 57 -3.44 -10.15 0.70
N ALA A 58 -4.13 -10.31 1.83
CA ALA A 58 -4.26 -9.24 2.82
C ALA A 58 -2.90 -8.90 3.44
N ILE A 59 -2.12 -9.90 3.83
CA ILE A 59 -0.78 -9.72 4.41
C ILE A 59 0.13 -8.97 3.44
N ILE A 60 0.27 -9.45 2.19
CA ILE A 60 1.17 -8.81 1.23
C ILE A 60 0.75 -7.38 0.90
N SER A 61 -0.57 -7.11 0.84
CA SER A 61 -1.10 -5.76 0.63
C SER A 61 -0.71 -4.84 1.79
N ILE A 62 -0.94 -5.25 3.04
CA ILE A 62 -0.59 -4.44 4.22
C ILE A 62 0.92 -4.21 4.28
N THR A 63 1.73 -5.24 4.04
CA THR A 63 3.19 -5.15 4.04
C THR A 63 3.70 -4.14 3.00
N LEU A 64 3.20 -4.21 1.76
CA LEU A 64 3.63 -3.30 0.70
C LEU A 64 3.14 -1.87 0.91
N LEU A 65 1.93 -1.69 1.45
CA LEU A 65 1.45 -0.35 1.84
C LEU A 65 2.32 0.24 2.95
N GLY A 66 2.67 -0.55 3.97
CA GLY A 66 3.60 -0.15 5.02
C GLY A 66 4.99 0.21 4.47
N LEU A 67 5.53 -0.62 3.57
CA LEU A 67 6.82 -0.36 2.92
C LEU A 67 6.77 0.91 2.07
N GLY A 68 5.70 1.11 1.29
CA GLY A 68 5.49 2.32 0.51
C GLY A 68 5.49 3.58 1.37
N ILE A 69 4.84 3.56 2.53
CA ILE A 69 4.88 4.66 3.51
C ILE A 69 6.31 4.93 3.99
N ILE A 70 7.07 3.88 4.33
CA ILE A 70 8.46 4.00 4.79
C ILE A 70 9.34 4.61 3.68
N ILE A 71 9.23 4.10 2.45
CA ILE A 71 10.00 4.60 1.29
C ILE A 71 9.66 6.08 1.03
N HIS A 72 8.38 6.43 1.00
CA HIS A 72 7.95 7.81 0.84
C HIS A 72 8.58 8.73 1.90
N ARG A 73 8.60 8.28 3.16
CA ARG A 73 9.24 9.03 4.26
C ARG A 73 10.75 9.17 4.07
N MET A 74 11.45 8.11 3.65
CA MET A 74 12.91 8.15 3.41
C MET A 74 13.30 9.07 2.26
N VAL A 75 12.49 9.11 1.19
CA VAL A 75 12.74 9.95 0.01
C VAL A 75 12.21 11.39 0.20
N GLY A 76 11.58 11.69 1.34
CA GLY A 76 11.00 13.00 1.63
C GLY A 76 9.71 13.29 0.84
N ILE A 77 9.09 12.26 0.26
CA ILE A 77 7.83 12.33 -0.48
C ILE A 77 6.67 12.31 0.51
N LYS A 78 5.73 13.24 0.37
CA LYS A 78 4.51 13.29 1.19
C LYS A 78 3.46 12.37 0.59
N SER A 79 3.37 11.15 1.10
CA SER A 79 2.35 10.20 0.65
C SER A 79 0.96 10.57 1.16
N GLY A 80 -0.06 10.43 0.31
CA GLY A 80 -1.45 10.66 0.70
C GLY A 80 -1.94 9.66 1.76
N LEU A 81 -1.53 8.38 1.66
CA LEU A 81 -1.86 7.35 2.64
C LEU A 81 -1.20 7.64 4.00
N SER A 82 0.09 7.97 3.99
CA SER A 82 0.83 8.40 5.19
C SER A 82 0.21 9.64 5.83
N ALA A 83 -0.33 10.57 5.03
CA ALA A 83 -1.09 11.72 5.54
C ALA A 83 -2.32 11.29 6.33
N HIS A 84 -3.08 10.35 5.77
CA HIS A 84 -4.32 9.85 6.36
C HIS A 84 -4.08 9.10 7.67
N LEU A 85 -2.94 8.40 7.76
CA LEU A 85 -2.51 7.70 8.97
C LEU A 85 -1.82 8.61 9.99
N GLY A 86 -1.68 9.91 9.72
CA GLY A 86 -1.01 10.86 10.61
C GLY A 86 0.52 10.74 10.64
N LEU A 87 1.11 10.01 9.70
CA LEU A 87 2.53 9.69 9.64
C LEU A 87 3.37 10.69 8.82
N ASN A 88 2.72 11.64 8.14
CA ASN A 88 3.39 12.71 7.37
C ASN A 88 4.03 13.84 8.22
N GLY A 89 3.91 13.79 9.55
CA GLY A 89 4.42 14.85 10.43
C GLY A 89 5.81 14.57 11.02
N ILE A 90 6.77 15.44 10.70
CA ILE A 90 7.22 16.41 11.72
C ILE A 90 6.66 17.76 11.25
N PRO A 91 5.87 18.48 12.07
CA PRO A 91 5.46 19.83 11.73
C PRO A 91 6.72 20.69 11.64
N ASN A 92 7.11 21.12 10.44
CA ASN A 92 7.99 22.27 10.29
C ASN A 92 7.15 23.53 10.59
N LYS A 93 6.77 23.69 11.86
CA LYS A 93 6.30 24.96 12.38
C LYS A 93 7.57 25.79 12.53
N LYS A 94 8.02 26.44 11.45
CA LYS A 94 8.78 27.68 11.63
C LYS A 94 7.83 28.60 12.36
N ILE A 95 7.99 28.66 13.68
CA ILE A 95 7.47 29.75 14.50
C ILE A 95 8.22 30.97 13.97
N ILE A 96 7.54 31.76 13.14
CA ILE A 96 7.89 33.15 12.89
C ILE A 96 6.92 33.95 13.75
#